data_AF-A0A970GQ63-F1
#
_entry.id   AF-A0A970GQ63-F1
#
_cell.length_a   1.000
_cell.length_b   1.000
_cell.length_c   1.000
_cell.angle_alpha   90.00
_cell.angle_beta   90.00
_cell.angle_gamma   90.00
#
_symmetry.space_group_name_H-M   'P 1'
#
loop_
_entity.id
_entity.type
_entity.pdbx_description
1 polymer ?
#
loop_
_entity_poly.entity_id
_entity_poly.type
_entity_poly.pdbx_seq_one_letter_code
_entity_poly.pdbx_strand_id
1 'polypeptide(L)'
;MNKKLIALTLIFVLTGSIFITAAPIADVPSNHWAYQSVKYLVDKGLMELYEDGTFRGNDSVSRYQLAVIVARILEGVDRGTTSISGQDADLLRKLSLELRDELVALAVSGEAFADQIKQIEQKNIIQDEFLAEIKDVDIENLKKEINDLNRRISSTESDVTNIIDTILRIKQLEEKVALIEKDNKEKELIIEENSKKIEELKQLNLDITDETIRNLNDRISINATRINSLQDQLRTLQAELQAKDLQIEELETENKNYKTYVYGLAGVALILLLLSN
;
A
#
# COMPACT_ATOMS: atom_id res chain seq x y z
N MET A 1 -24.62 -24.34 107.44
CA MET A 1 -23.53 -24.89 106.59
C MET A 1 -23.05 -26.19 107.22
N ASN A 2 -23.23 -27.33 106.55
CA ASN A 2 -23.04 -28.65 107.15
C ASN A 2 -21.56 -28.87 107.51
N LYS A 3 -21.24 -29.13 108.79
CA LYS A 3 -19.87 -29.35 109.28
C LYS A 3 -19.13 -30.47 108.52
N LYS A 4 -19.87 -31.42 107.93
CA LYS A 4 -19.33 -32.48 107.06
C LYS A 4 -18.82 -31.97 105.70
N LEU A 5 -19.37 -30.86 105.19
CA LEU A 5 -18.97 -30.28 103.90
C LEU A 5 -17.65 -29.49 104.02
N ILE A 6 -17.43 -28.82 105.16
CA ILE A 6 -16.20 -28.05 105.44
C ILE A 6 -15.02 -28.97 105.74
N ALA A 7 -15.24 -30.10 106.42
CA ALA A 7 -14.19 -31.09 106.66
C ALA A 7 -13.73 -31.78 105.37
N LEU A 8 -14.63 -31.98 104.40
CA LEU A 8 -14.31 -32.61 103.12
C LEU A 8 -13.52 -31.67 102.19
N THR A 9 -13.81 -30.37 102.21
CA THR A 9 -13.03 -29.38 101.44
C THR A 9 -11.66 -29.08 102.05
N LEU A 10 -11.50 -29.23 103.37
CA LEU A 10 -10.21 -28.99 104.04
C LEU A 10 -9.19 -30.13 103.82
N ILE A 11 -9.66 -31.38 103.69
CA ILE A 11 -8.81 -32.55 103.42
C ILE A 11 -8.31 -32.57 101.96
N PHE A 12 -9.12 -32.06 101.03
CA PHE A 12 -8.74 -31.97 99.62
C PHE A 12 -7.65 -30.91 99.34
N VAL A 13 -7.58 -29.85 100.16
CA VAL A 13 -6.55 -28.79 100.02
C VAL A 13 -5.22 -29.16 100.70
N LEU A 14 -5.21 -30.10 101.65
CA LEU A 14 -4.00 -30.47 102.40
C LEU A 14 -3.17 -31.61 101.76
N THR A 15 -3.66 -32.23 100.68
CA THR A 15 -2.99 -33.38 100.02
C THR A 15 -2.52 -33.08 98.59
N GLY A 16 -2.81 -31.89 98.06
CA GLY A 16 -2.41 -31.46 96.72
C GLY A 16 -1.04 -30.81 96.67
N SER A 17 0.03 -31.52 97.03
CA SER A 17 1.38 -31.11 96.65
C SER A 17 1.56 -31.40 95.16
N ILE A 18 1.52 -30.36 94.32
CA ILE A 18 1.90 -30.49 92.91
C ILE A 18 3.42 -30.68 92.90
N PHE A 19 3.86 -31.92 92.74
CA PHE A 19 5.25 -32.19 92.40
C PHE A 19 5.49 -31.63 91.00
N ILE A 20 6.24 -30.53 90.89
CA ILE A 20 6.80 -30.12 89.61
C ILE A 20 7.89 -31.14 89.28
N THR A 21 7.50 -32.22 88.60
CA THR A 21 8.45 -33.17 88.03
C THR A 21 9.14 -32.48 86.87
N ALA A 22 10.47 -32.32 86.94
CA ALA A 22 11.26 -31.82 85.81
C ALA A 22 10.85 -32.59 84.54
N ALA A 23 10.45 -31.87 83.49
CA ALA A 23 9.95 -32.48 82.26
C ALA A 23 11.02 -33.44 81.70
N PRO A 24 10.66 -34.67 81.30
CA PRO A 24 11.61 -35.58 80.68
C PRO A 24 12.10 -34.98 79.35
N ILE A 25 13.40 -35.09 79.08
CA ILE A 25 13.99 -34.71 77.79
C ILE A 25 13.39 -35.63 76.72
N ALA A 26 12.62 -35.08 75.79
CA ALA A 26 11.66 -35.84 74.99
C ALA A 26 12.30 -36.94 74.11
N ASP A 27 13.54 -36.72 73.66
CA ASP A 27 14.30 -37.58 72.75
C ASP A 27 15.49 -38.29 73.42
N VAL A 28 15.69 -38.10 74.74
CA VAL A 28 16.75 -38.79 75.49
C VAL A 28 16.09 -39.61 76.60
N PRO A 29 15.92 -40.93 76.41
CA PRO A 29 15.36 -41.81 77.44
C PRO A 29 16.16 -41.76 78.75
N SER A 30 15.51 -41.94 79.90
CA SER A 30 16.17 -41.85 81.22
C SER A 30 17.25 -42.91 81.47
N ASN A 31 17.26 -43.99 80.69
CA ASN A 31 18.27 -45.04 80.70
C ASN A 31 19.42 -44.80 79.69
N HIS A 32 19.37 -43.70 78.93
CA HIS A 32 20.40 -43.36 77.94
C HIS A 32 21.65 -42.80 78.60
N TRP A 33 22.84 -43.16 78.09
CA TRP A 33 24.13 -42.75 78.67
C TRP A 33 24.29 -41.22 78.79
N ALA A 34 23.74 -40.48 77.83
CA ALA A 34 23.80 -39.02 77.81
C ALA A 34 22.76 -38.35 78.72
N TYR A 35 21.74 -39.08 79.21
CA TYR A 35 20.61 -38.47 79.92
C TYR A 35 21.04 -37.67 81.14
N GLN A 36 21.92 -38.24 81.97
CA GLN A 36 22.41 -37.57 83.17
C GLN A 36 23.22 -36.32 82.83
N SER A 37 24.07 -36.38 81.80
CA SER A 37 24.91 -35.27 81.35
C SER A 37 24.08 -34.14 80.73
N VAL A 38 23.14 -34.47 79.85
CA VAL A 38 22.24 -33.48 79.22
C VAL A 38 21.37 -32.84 80.29
N LYS A 39 20.77 -33.64 81.18
CA LYS A 39 19.97 -33.12 82.29
C LYS A 39 20.78 -32.18 83.17
N TYR A 40 22.03 -32.54 83.48
CA TYR A 40 22.93 -31.68 84.27
C TYR A 40 23.18 -30.33 83.57
N LEU A 41 23.46 -30.32 82.27
CA LEU A 41 23.70 -29.08 81.52
C LEU A 41 22.45 -28.20 81.44
N VAL A 42 21.27 -28.82 81.27
CA VAL A 42 19.98 -28.12 81.25
C VAL A 42 19.62 -27.56 82.62
N ASP A 43 19.77 -28.34 83.70
CA ASP A 43 19.51 -27.91 85.07
C ASP A 43 20.44 -26.75 85.49
N LYS A 44 21.67 -26.72 84.95
CA LYS A 44 22.64 -25.64 85.16
C LYS A 44 22.41 -24.41 84.28
N GLY A 45 21.42 -24.45 83.38
CA GLY A 45 21.12 -23.37 82.44
C GLY A 45 22.20 -23.17 81.37
N LEU A 46 23.17 -24.09 81.27
CA LEU A 46 24.25 -24.02 80.29
C LEU A 46 23.77 -24.38 78.88
N MET A 47 22.67 -25.13 78.80
CA MET A 47 22.06 -25.61 77.57
C MET A 47 20.54 -25.54 77.69
N GLU A 48 19.86 -25.23 76.60
CA GLU A 48 18.40 -25.22 76.53
C GLU A 48 17.92 -26.34 75.60
N LEU A 49 16.75 -26.89 75.90
CA LEU A 49 16.05 -27.80 75.00
C LEU A 49 15.36 -26.97 73.91
N TYR A 50 15.10 -27.60 72.76
CA TYR A 50 14.27 -27.01 71.72
C TYR A 50 12.84 -26.77 72.25
N GLU A 51 12.08 -25.90 71.57
CA GLU A 51 10.69 -25.57 71.97
C GLU A 51 9.77 -26.81 72.07
N ASP A 52 10.12 -27.88 71.36
CA ASP A 52 9.44 -29.18 71.40
C ASP A 52 9.91 -30.11 72.55
N GLY A 53 10.81 -29.64 73.41
CA GLY A 53 11.35 -30.37 74.56
C GLY A 53 12.44 -31.38 74.22
N THR A 54 12.98 -31.35 73.00
CA THR A 54 14.07 -32.24 72.55
C THR A 54 15.47 -31.66 72.80
N PHE A 55 16.49 -32.51 72.93
CA PHE A 55 17.91 -32.14 72.99
C PHE A 55 18.58 -32.20 71.60
N ARG A 56 18.12 -33.11 70.74
CA ARG A 56 18.63 -33.40 69.39
C ARG A 56 20.12 -33.74 69.37
N GLY A 57 20.55 -34.63 70.25
CA GLY A 57 21.97 -34.99 70.42
C GLY A 57 22.66 -35.63 69.21
N ASN A 58 21.91 -35.98 68.16
CA ASN A 58 22.45 -36.52 66.91
C ASN A 58 22.65 -35.44 65.82
N ASP A 59 22.18 -34.21 66.06
CA ASP A 59 22.39 -33.08 65.17
C ASP A 59 23.79 -32.49 65.37
N SER A 60 24.35 -31.92 64.31
CA SER A 60 25.62 -31.20 64.42
C SER A 60 25.45 -29.93 65.26
N VAL A 61 26.26 -29.77 66.30
CA VAL A 61 26.32 -28.53 67.09
C VAL A 61 26.90 -27.41 66.25
N SER A 62 26.16 -26.31 66.08
CA SER A 62 26.69 -25.13 65.39
C SER A 62 27.74 -24.42 66.25
N ARG A 63 28.72 -23.77 65.61
CA ARG A 63 29.72 -22.95 66.32
C ARG A 63 29.08 -21.88 67.21
N TYR A 64 27.93 -21.34 66.79
CA TYR A 64 27.13 -20.41 67.57
C TYR A 64 26.60 -21.03 68.87
N GLN A 65 25.99 -22.22 68.79
CA GLN A 65 25.49 -22.93 69.98
C GLN A 65 26.63 -23.28 70.94
N LEU A 66 27.78 -23.72 70.42
CA LEU A 66 28.97 -23.98 71.23
C LEU A 66 29.47 -22.70 71.92
N ALA A 67 29.52 -21.57 71.20
CA ALA A 67 29.93 -20.29 71.76
C ALA A 67 29.04 -19.82 72.91
N VAL A 68 27.73 -20.00 72.80
CA VAL A 68 26.77 -19.66 73.86
C VAL A 68 27.01 -20.52 75.11
N ILE A 69 27.22 -21.83 74.95
CA ILE A 69 27.53 -22.73 76.07
C ILE A 69 28.83 -22.30 76.76
N VAL A 70 29.88 -22.02 75.98
CA VAL A 70 31.19 -21.57 76.50
C VAL A 70 31.06 -20.24 77.25
N ALA A 71 30.32 -19.27 76.71
CA ALA A 71 30.08 -17.98 77.35
C ALA A 71 29.37 -18.14 78.70
N ARG A 72 28.33 -18.99 78.77
CA ARG A 72 27.60 -19.29 80.01
C ARG A 72 28.47 -19.98 81.05
N ILE A 73 29.35 -20.89 80.63
CA ILE A 73 30.32 -21.54 81.53
C ILE A 73 31.28 -20.50 82.10
N LEU A 74 31.87 -19.64 81.26
CA LEU A 74 32.80 -18.60 81.71
C LEU A 74 32.12 -17.61 82.66
N GLU A 75 30.89 -17.19 82.38
CA GLU A 75 30.10 -16.34 83.28
C GLU A 75 29.82 -17.03 84.62
N GLY A 76 29.53 -18.33 84.62
CA GLY A 76 29.35 -19.12 85.84
C GLY A 76 30.63 -19.25 86.67
N VAL A 77 31.79 -19.26 86.01
CA VAL A 77 33.10 -19.29 86.67
C VAL A 77 33.44 -17.93 87.27
N ASP A 78 33.23 -16.84 86.53
CA ASP A 78 33.44 -15.46 87.00
C ASP A 78 32.54 -15.13 88.21
N ARG A 79 31.32 -15.67 88.23
CA ARG A 79 30.37 -15.54 89.35
C ARG A 79 30.64 -16.51 90.51
N GLY A 80 31.62 -17.40 90.40
CA GLY A 80 31.97 -18.40 91.41
C GLY A 80 30.94 -19.52 91.62
N THR A 81 29.97 -19.68 90.72
CA THR A 81 28.90 -20.68 90.80
C THR A 81 29.26 -22.00 90.13
N THR A 82 30.32 -22.00 89.32
CA THR A 82 30.86 -23.18 88.61
C THR A 82 32.34 -23.34 88.95
N SER A 83 32.71 -24.47 89.56
CA SER A 83 34.13 -24.84 89.75
C SER A 83 34.61 -25.63 88.55
N ILE A 84 35.67 -25.16 87.92
CA ILE A 84 36.35 -25.84 86.81
C ILE A 84 37.80 -26.16 87.20
N SER A 85 38.34 -27.24 86.65
CA SER A 85 39.77 -27.57 86.79
C SER A 85 40.62 -26.53 86.06
N GLY A 86 41.86 -26.30 86.51
CA GLY A 86 42.77 -25.34 85.86
C GLY A 86 43.03 -25.66 84.37
N GLN A 87 43.06 -26.94 84.00
CA GLN A 87 43.22 -27.37 82.61
C GLN A 87 42.00 -27.04 81.74
N ASP A 88 40.79 -27.18 82.28
CA ASP A 88 39.54 -26.87 81.58
C ASP A 88 39.36 -25.35 81.45
N ALA A 89 39.81 -24.58 82.43
CA ALA A 89 39.84 -23.12 82.38
C ALA A 89 40.72 -22.61 81.24
N ASP A 90 41.89 -23.21 81.04
CA ASP A 90 42.78 -22.86 79.93
C ASP A 90 42.20 -23.23 78.57
N LEU A 91 41.53 -24.38 78.45
CA LEU A 91 40.84 -24.79 77.23
C LEU A 91 39.69 -23.82 76.87
N LEU A 92 38.84 -23.47 77.83
CA LEU A 92 37.72 -22.55 77.64
C LEU A 92 38.19 -21.15 77.28
N ARG A 93 39.28 -20.69 77.92
CA ARG A 93 39.92 -19.41 77.58
C ARG A 93 40.45 -19.42 76.15
N LYS A 94 41.10 -20.49 75.71
CA LYS A 94 41.56 -20.64 74.32
C LYS A 94 40.40 -20.61 73.33
N LEU A 95 39.33 -21.36 73.59
CA LEU A 95 38.14 -21.41 72.74
C LEU A 95 37.42 -20.06 72.68
N SER A 96 37.33 -19.34 73.81
CA SER A 96 36.77 -17.99 73.84
C SER A 96 37.61 -16.98 73.05
N LEU A 97 38.93 -17.12 73.03
CA LEU A 97 39.81 -16.25 72.23
C LEU A 97 39.63 -16.53 70.72
N GLU A 98 39.59 -17.81 70.33
CA GLU A 98 39.37 -18.22 68.93
C GLU A 98 37.98 -17.76 68.42
N LEU A 99 36.94 -17.93 69.24
CA LEU A 99 35.59 -17.45 68.92
C LEU A 99 35.50 -15.92 68.86
N ARG A 100 36.23 -15.19 69.71
CA ARG A 100 36.29 -13.72 69.64
C ARG A 100 36.85 -13.26 68.31
N ASP A 101 37.94 -13.87 67.84
CA ASP A 101 38.57 -13.48 66.58
C ASP A 101 37.66 -13.81 65.37
N GLU A 102 36.94 -14.94 65.40
CA GLU A 102 35.91 -15.27 64.39
C GLU A 102 34.74 -14.28 64.39
N LEU A 103 34.26 -13.85 65.57
CA LEU A 103 33.18 -12.87 65.68
C LEU A 103 33.61 -11.48 65.21
N VAL A 104 34.86 -11.09 65.45
CA VAL A 104 35.43 -9.85 64.90
C VAL A 104 35.51 -9.93 63.38
N ALA A 105 35.99 -11.05 62.82
CA ALA A 105 36.02 -11.26 61.37
C ALA A 105 34.62 -11.26 60.73
N LEU A 106 33.63 -11.83 61.42
CA LEU A 106 32.23 -11.80 60.99
C LEU A 106 31.65 -10.38 61.04
N ALA A 107 31.96 -9.59 62.06
CA ALA A 107 31.53 -8.19 62.15
C ALA A 107 32.10 -7.35 61.00
N VAL A 108 33.40 -7.50 60.71
CA VAL A 108 34.04 -6.85 59.55
C VAL A 108 33.42 -7.29 58.23
N SER A 109 33.09 -8.58 58.10
CA SER A 109 32.39 -9.09 56.91
C SER A 109 30.97 -8.54 56.80
N GLY A 110 30.25 -8.41 57.91
CA GLY A 110 28.91 -7.81 57.96
C GLY A 110 28.89 -6.34 57.56
N GLU A 111 29.91 -5.57 57.97
CA GLU A 111 30.09 -4.18 57.53
C GLU A 111 30.40 -4.11 56.02
N ALA A 112 31.29 -4.99 55.52
CA ALA A 112 31.57 -5.08 54.08
C ALA A 112 30.32 -5.46 53.27
N PHE A 113 29.48 -6.38 53.76
CA PHE A 113 28.20 -6.71 53.13
C PHE A 113 27.22 -5.53 53.15
N ALA A 114 27.12 -4.79 54.26
CA ALA A 114 26.27 -3.61 54.35
C ALA A 114 26.70 -2.54 53.34
N ASP A 115 28.00 -2.34 53.16
CA ASP A 115 28.52 -1.39 52.16
C ASP A 115 28.31 -1.87 50.72
N GLN A 116 28.43 -3.18 50.46
CA GLN A 116 28.05 -3.75 49.16
C GLN A 116 26.57 -3.55 48.85
N ILE A 117 25.68 -3.76 49.83
CA ILE A 117 24.24 -3.51 49.68
C ILE A 117 23.98 -2.04 49.34
N LYS A 118 24.59 -1.10 50.07
CA LYS A 118 24.46 0.34 49.76
C LYS A 118 24.95 0.68 48.35
N GLN A 119 26.07 0.11 47.91
CA GLN A 119 26.58 0.33 46.55
C GLN A 119 25.62 -0.23 45.49
N ILE A 120 25.01 -1.39 45.74
CA ILE A 120 24.02 -1.99 44.84
C ILE A 120 22.76 -1.11 44.78
N GLU A 121 22.26 -0.64 45.92
CA GLU A 121 21.12 0.28 45.97
C GLU A 121 21.37 1.56 45.18
N GLN A 122 22.54 2.17 45.34
CA GLN A 122 22.93 3.35 44.55
C GLN A 122 22.99 3.04 43.05
N LYS A 123 23.56 1.90 42.66
CA LYS A 123 23.59 1.48 41.25
C LYS A 123 22.18 1.27 40.68
N ASN A 124 21.29 0.68 41.45
CA ASN A 124 19.90 0.48 41.04
C ASN A 124 19.18 1.82 40.85
N ILE A 125 19.38 2.79 41.76
CA ILE A 125 18.79 4.13 41.62
C ILE A 125 19.26 4.83 40.34
N ILE A 126 20.57 4.81 40.06
CA ILE A 126 21.13 5.40 38.83
C ILE A 126 20.56 4.70 37.59
N GLN A 127 20.42 3.38 37.65
CA GLN A 127 19.84 2.60 36.55
C GLN A 127 18.38 2.95 36.32
N ASP A 128 17.58 3.10 37.38
CA ASP A 128 16.16 3.48 37.29
C ASP A 128 15.99 4.89 36.71
N GLU A 129 16.84 5.85 37.10
CA GLU A 129 16.85 7.22 36.57
C GLU A 129 17.20 7.24 35.07
N PHE A 130 18.26 6.52 34.66
CA PHE A 130 18.64 6.38 33.26
C PHE A 130 17.56 5.69 32.42
N LEU A 131 16.90 4.66 32.97
CA LEU A 131 15.79 3.97 32.30
C LEU A 131 14.56 4.88 32.14
N ALA A 132 14.30 5.77 33.08
CA ALA A 132 13.23 6.76 32.96
C ALA A 132 13.53 7.77 31.83
N GLU A 133 14.76 8.28 31.78
CA GLU A 133 15.21 9.22 30.74
C GLU A 133 15.09 8.64 29.33
N ILE A 134 15.54 7.40 29.12
CA ILE A 134 15.42 6.70 27.82
C ILE A 134 13.95 6.43 27.47
N LYS A 135 13.14 6.03 28.44
CA LYS A 135 11.75 5.62 28.16
C LYS A 135 10.87 6.77 27.73
N ASP A 136 11.05 7.95 28.29
CA ASP A 136 10.13 9.04 28.02
C ASP A 136 10.51 9.79 26.75
N VAL A 137 11.78 10.18 26.59
CA VAL A 137 12.16 11.07 25.50
C VAL A 137 12.31 10.30 24.16
N ASP A 138 13.05 9.19 24.15
CA ASP A 138 13.38 8.52 22.89
C ASP A 138 12.17 7.73 22.35
N ILE A 139 11.45 7.03 23.21
CA ILE A 139 10.30 6.21 22.78
C ILE A 139 9.13 7.10 22.33
N GLU A 140 8.85 8.22 23.01
CA GLU A 140 7.76 9.11 22.61
C GLU A 140 8.06 9.78 21.27
N ASN A 141 9.29 10.27 21.08
CA ASN A 141 9.71 10.87 19.81
C ASN A 141 9.65 9.83 18.66
N LEU A 142 10.18 8.62 18.87
CA LEU A 142 10.12 7.54 17.88
C LEU A 142 8.67 7.16 17.55
N LYS A 143 7.76 7.08 18.54
CA LYS A 143 6.34 6.85 18.28
C LYS A 143 5.72 7.94 17.42
N LYS A 144 6.10 9.20 17.66
CA LYS A 144 5.61 10.35 16.91
C LYS A 144 6.09 10.31 15.45
N GLU A 145 7.36 10.00 15.23
CA GLU A 145 7.94 9.80 13.90
C GLU A 145 7.29 8.62 13.16
N ILE A 146 7.07 7.48 13.84
CA ILE A 146 6.36 6.33 13.26
C ILE A 146 4.94 6.71 12.85
N ASN A 147 4.22 7.47 13.68
CA ASN A 147 2.87 7.92 13.35
C ASN A 147 2.84 8.88 12.15
N ASP A 148 3.82 9.78 12.05
CA ASP A 148 3.95 10.67 10.89
C ASP A 148 4.28 9.89 9.61
N LEU A 149 5.23 8.94 9.70
CA LEU A 149 5.56 8.02 8.61
C LEU A 149 4.34 7.23 8.15
N ASN A 150 3.55 6.68 9.07
CA ASN A 150 2.33 5.95 8.73
C ASN A 150 1.32 6.83 7.98
N ARG A 151 1.14 8.09 8.39
CA ARG A 151 0.27 9.04 7.67
C ARG A 151 0.77 9.31 6.26
N ARG A 152 2.08 9.52 6.10
CA ARG A 152 2.72 9.73 4.79
C ARG A 152 2.60 8.51 3.90
N ILE A 153 2.76 7.31 4.46
CA ILE A 153 2.55 6.03 3.76
C ILE A 153 1.11 5.94 3.28
N SER A 154 0.11 6.16 4.14
CA SER A 154 -1.29 6.10 3.73
C SER A 154 -1.66 7.14 2.66
N SER A 155 -1.10 8.34 2.73
CA SER A 155 -1.27 9.34 1.66
C SER A 155 -0.67 8.85 0.34
N THR A 156 0.53 8.27 0.40
CA THR A 156 1.22 7.74 -0.78
C THR A 156 0.46 6.57 -1.39
N GLU A 157 -0.12 5.67 -0.58
CA GLU A 157 -0.95 4.55 -1.04
C GLU A 157 -2.22 5.05 -1.76
N SER A 158 -2.84 6.12 -1.26
CA SER A 158 -3.96 6.79 -1.92
C SER A 158 -3.55 7.38 -3.27
N ASP A 159 -2.41 8.07 -3.33
CA ASP A 159 -1.88 8.64 -4.58
C ASP A 159 -1.56 7.55 -5.60
N VAL A 160 -0.95 6.43 -5.18
CA VAL A 160 -0.69 5.27 -6.04
C VAL A 160 -1.98 4.69 -6.59
N THR A 161 -3.04 4.61 -5.80
CA THR A 161 -4.37 4.13 -6.25
C THR A 161 -4.94 5.04 -7.34
N ASN A 162 -4.89 6.36 -7.15
CA ASN A 162 -5.35 7.33 -8.15
C ASN A 162 -4.53 7.26 -9.46
N ILE A 163 -3.21 7.00 -9.35
CA ILE A 163 -2.33 6.80 -10.51
C ILE A 163 -2.73 5.53 -11.26
N ILE A 164 -3.01 4.43 -10.55
CA ILE A 164 -3.47 3.17 -11.16
C ILE A 164 -4.76 3.39 -11.94
N ASP A 165 -5.74 4.09 -11.36
CA ASP A 165 -7.00 4.41 -12.05
C ASP A 165 -6.79 5.25 -13.31
N THR A 166 -5.87 6.23 -13.23
CA THR A 166 -5.50 7.07 -14.37
C THR A 166 -4.84 6.25 -15.48
N ILE A 167 -3.94 5.32 -15.13
CA ILE A 167 -3.28 4.41 -16.09
C ILE A 167 -4.32 3.52 -16.78
N LEU A 168 -5.28 2.96 -16.02
CA LEU A 168 -6.36 2.16 -16.60
C LEU A 168 -7.20 2.98 -17.58
N ARG A 169 -7.47 4.24 -17.25
CA ARG A 169 -8.18 5.13 -18.16
C ARG A 169 -7.39 5.46 -19.42
N ILE A 170 -6.08 5.70 -19.31
CA ILE A 170 -5.19 5.94 -20.46
C ILE A 170 -5.21 4.73 -21.40
N LYS A 171 -5.08 3.51 -20.87
CA LYS A 171 -5.14 2.29 -21.69
C LYS A 171 -6.44 2.16 -22.49
N GLN A 172 -7.58 2.48 -21.88
CA GLN A 172 -8.87 2.48 -22.58
C GLN A 172 -8.93 3.54 -23.68
N LEU A 173 -8.29 4.69 -23.48
CA LEU A 173 -8.23 5.75 -24.49
C LEU A 173 -7.30 5.37 -25.65
N GLU A 174 -6.15 4.75 -25.36
CA GLU A 174 -5.23 4.23 -26.37
C GLU A 174 -5.93 3.23 -27.30
N GLU A 175 -6.72 2.31 -26.74
CA GLU A 175 -7.51 1.35 -27.53
C GLU A 175 -8.54 2.06 -28.43
N LYS A 176 -9.22 3.08 -27.91
CA LYS A 176 -10.17 3.88 -28.70
C LYS A 176 -9.48 4.66 -29.82
N VAL A 177 -8.30 5.22 -29.56
CA VAL A 177 -7.51 5.93 -30.58
C VAL A 177 -7.09 4.97 -31.69
N ALA A 178 -6.61 3.77 -31.34
CA ALA A 178 -6.24 2.75 -32.34
C ALA A 178 -7.42 2.35 -33.24
N LEU A 179 -8.63 2.24 -32.69
CA LEU A 179 -9.85 1.99 -33.48
C LEU A 179 -10.19 3.15 -34.43
N ILE A 180 -10.08 4.39 -33.95
CA ILE A 180 -10.32 5.59 -34.77
C ILE A 180 -9.30 5.72 -35.91
N GLU A 181 -8.02 5.45 -35.62
CA GLU A 181 -6.97 5.47 -36.65
C GLU A 181 -7.22 4.44 -37.74
N LYS A 182 -7.69 3.25 -37.38
CA LYS A 182 -8.07 2.22 -38.34
C LYS A 182 -9.24 2.68 -39.23
N ASP A 183 -10.30 3.22 -38.63
CA ASP A 183 -11.48 3.74 -39.36
C ASP A 183 -11.10 4.90 -40.30
N ASN A 184 -10.25 5.82 -39.84
CA ASN A 184 -9.76 6.92 -40.67
C ASN A 184 -8.96 6.41 -41.87
N LYS A 185 -8.08 5.42 -41.67
CA LYS A 185 -7.31 4.82 -42.76
C LYS A 185 -8.21 4.16 -43.81
N GLU A 186 -9.27 3.48 -43.38
CA GLU A 186 -10.26 2.90 -44.30
C GLU A 186 -10.98 3.99 -45.10
N LYS A 187 -11.38 5.08 -44.45
CA LYS A 187 -11.99 6.24 -45.12
C LYS A 187 -11.06 6.93 -46.10
N GLU A 188 -9.78 7.07 -45.78
CA GLU A 188 -8.77 7.63 -46.69
C GLU A 188 -8.65 6.79 -47.98
N LEU A 189 -8.63 5.47 -47.87
CA LEU A 189 -8.61 4.57 -49.04
C LEU A 189 -9.85 4.74 -49.91
N ILE A 190 -11.03 4.85 -49.30
CA ILE A 190 -12.29 5.08 -50.03
C ILE A 190 -12.28 6.45 -50.74
N ILE A 191 -11.76 7.49 -50.07
CA ILE A 191 -11.62 8.83 -50.66
C ILE A 191 -10.66 8.79 -51.85
N GLU A 192 -9.53 8.09 -51.74
CA GLU A 192 -8.58 7.93 -52.85
C GLU A 192 -9.22 7.22 -54.04
N GLU A 193 -9.93 6.10 -53.80
CA GLU A 193 -10.63 5.35 -54.85
C GLU A 193 -11.69 6.21 -55.55
N ASN A 194 -12.51 6.93 -54.79
CA ASN A 194 -13.54 7.80 -55.34
C ASN A 194 -12.94 8.97 -56.11
N SER A 195 -11.82 9.52 -55.66
CA SER A 195 -11.11 10.59 -56.36
C SER A 195 -10.60 10.13 -57.73
N LYS A 196 -10.06 8.90 -57.82
CA LYS A 196 -9.66 8.29 -59.11
C LYS A 196 -10.87 8.11 -60.04
N LYS A 197 -11.98 7.55 -59.53
CA LYS A 197 -13.22 7.38 -60.31
C LYS A 197 -13.77 8.70 -60.84
N ILE A 198 -13.73 9.76 -60.03
CA ILE A 198 -14.17 11.10 -60.46
C ILE A 198 -13.31 11.60 -61.63
N GLU A 199 -11.99 11.37 -61.57
CA GLU A 199 -11.08 11.81 -62.63
C GLU A 199 -11.27 11.01 -63.92
N GLU A 200 -11.44 9.69 -63.81
CA GLU A 200 -11.79 8.82 -64.94
C GLU A 200 -13.10 9.26 -65.61
N LEU A 201 -14.13 9.56 -64.82
CA LEU A 201 -15.42 10.04 -65.33
C LEU A 201 -15.33 11.41 -66.01
N LYS A 202 -14.50 12.33 -65.49
CA LYS A 202 -14.26 13.62 -66.14
C LYS A 202 -13.58 13.45 -67.48
N GLN A 203 -12.54 12.62 -67.55
CA GLN A 203 -11.81 12.38 -68.80
C GLN A 203 -12.73 11.74 -69.84
N LEU A 204 -13.51 10.73 -69.45
CA LEU A 204 -14.49 10.10 -70.32
C LEU A 204 -15.52 11.11 -70.85
N ASN A 205 -16.00 12.02 -70.01
CA ASN A 205 -16.96 13.04 -70.42
C ASN A 205 -16.35 14.06 -71.41
N LEU A 206 -15.09 14.46 -71.19
CA LEU A 206 -14.35 15.31 -72.14
C LEU A 206 -14.18 14.61 -73.49
N ASP A 207 -13.76 13.34 -73.48
CA ASP A 207 -13.55 12.55 -74.70
C ASP A 207 -14.86 12.42 -75.52
N ILE A 208 -15.97 12.11 -74.85
CA ILE A 208 -17.30 12.03 -75.48
C ILE A 208 -17.72 13.38 -76.06
N THR A 209 -17.47 14.46 -75.33
CA THR A 209 -17.81 15.82 -75.76
C THR A 209 -17.01 16.21 -77.00
N ASP A 210 -15.70 15.95 -77.00
CA ASP A 210 -14.81 16.22 -78.14
C ASP A 210 -15.19 15.40 -79.37
N GLU A 211 -15.52 14.12 -79.20
CA GLU A 211 -16.01 13.27 -80.28
C GLU A 211 -17.32 13.81 -80.87
N THR A 212 -18.25 14.22 -80.01
CA THR A 212 -19.54 14.79 -80.43
C THR A 212 -19.34 16.10 -81.20
N ILE A 213 -18.49 17.00 -80.71
CA ILE A 213 -18.15 18.27 -81.38
C ILE A 213 -17.52 17.99 -82.75
N ARG A 214 -16.58 17.03 -82.82
CA ARG A 214 -15.92 16.66 -84.08
C ARG A 214 -16.95 16.13 -85.10
N ASN A 215 -17.84 15.22 -84.70
CA ASN A 215 -18.91 14.71 -85.56
C ASN A 215 -19.87 15.82 -86.05
N LEU A 216 -20.27 16.73 -85.16
CA LEU A 216 -21.11 17.88 -85.52
C LEU A 216 -20.42 18.80 -86.52
N ASN A 217 -19.13 19.10 -86.31
CA ASN A 217 -18.34 19.92 -87.23
C ASN A 217 -18.22 19.26 -88.61
N ASP A 218 -17.99 17.94 -88.68
CA ASP A 218 -17.96 17.21 -89.95
C ASP A 218 -19.30 17.33 -90.69
N ARG A 219 -20.42 17.17 -89.97
CA ARG A 219 -21.77 17.34 -90.53
C ARG A 219 -22.04 18.78 -91.00
N ILE A 220 -21.60 19.78 -90.24
CA ILE A 220 -21.69 21.20 -90.62
C ILE A 220 -20.91 21.45 -91.91
N SER A 221 -19.69 20.93 -92.02
CA SER A 221 -18.84 21.05 -93.22
C SER A 221 -19.51 20.43 -94.46
N ILE A 222 -20.07 19.21 -94.30
CA ILE A 222 -20.82 18.54 -95.37
C ILE A 222 -22.04 19.38 -95.78
N ASN A 223 -22.80 19.89 -94.81
CA ASN A 223 -23.98 20.68 -95.09
C ASN A 223 -23.63 22.05 -95.72
N ALA A 224 -22.54 22.69 -95.30
CA ALA A 224 -22.04 23.91 -95.93
C ALA A 224 -21.69 23.67 -97.40
N THR A 225 -21.03 22.54 -97.70
CA THR A 225 -20.73 22.15 -99.09
C THR A 225 -22.01 21.94 -99.91
N ARG A 226 -23.02 21.27 -99.33
CA ARG A 226 -24.34 21.10 -99.97
C ARG A 226 -25.05 22.43 -100.21
N ILE A 227 -25.01 23.34 -99.24
CA ILE A 227 -25.61 24.69 -99.36
C ILE A 227 -24.93 25.45 -100.51
N ASN A 228 -23.59 25.44 -100.59
CA ASN A 228 -22.87 26.10 -101.68
C ASN A 228 -23.27 25.52 -103.04
N SER A 229 -23.33 24.18 -103.15
CA SER A 229 -23.80 23.53 -104.39
C SER A 229 -25.23 23.92 -104.76
N LEU A 230 -26.14 24.00 -103.79
CA LEU A 230 -27.52 24.45 -104.03
C LEU A 230 -27.58 25.92 -104.44
N GLN A 231 -26.76 26.78 -103.83
CA GLN A 231 -26.65 28.20 -104.20
C GLN A 231 -26.14 28.37 -105.64
N ASP A 232 -25.14 27.58 -106.05
CA ASP A 232 -24.64 27.59 -107.41
C ASP A 232 -25.70 27.10 -108.41
N GLN A 233 -26.41 26.01 -108.09
CA GLN A 233 -27.56 25.54 -108.89
C GLN A 233 -28.66 26.61 -109.04
N LEU A 234 -28.91 27.37 -107.96
CA LEU A 234 -29.93 28.42 -107.97
C LEU A 234 -29.50 29.61 -108.85
N ARG A 235 -28.22 29.99 -108.80
CA ARG A 235 -27.64 31.01 -109.69
C ARG A 235 -27.72 30.60 -111.16
N THR A 236 -27.40 29.35 -111.49
CA THR A 236 -27.50 28.86 -112.87
C THR A 236 -28.94 28.90 -113.36
N LEU A 237 -29.91 28.45 -112.53
CA LEU A 237 -31.33 28.50 -112.88
C LEU A 237 -31.83 29.95 -113.09
N GLN A 238 -31.40 30.88 -112.24
CA GLN A 238 -31.74 32.30 -112.38
C GLN A 238 -31.20 32.90 -113.68
N ALA A 239 -29.96 32.56 -114.06
CA ALA A 239 -29.37 33.01 -115.32
C ALA A 239 -30.11 32.43 -116.54
N GLU A 240 -30.49 31.14 -116.50
CA GLU A 240 -31.31 30.52 -117.54
C GLU A 240 -32.68 31.18 -117.67
N LEU A 241 -33.34 31.50 -116.54
CA LEU A 241 -34.62 32.20 -116.53
C LEU A 241 -34.50 33.58 -117.18
N GLN A 242 -33.48 34.37 -116.81
CA GLN A 242 -33.22 35.68 -117.42
C GLN A 242 -32.95 35.59 -118.91
N ALA A 243 -32.18 34.58 -119.35
CA ALA A 243 -31.92 34.36 -120.77
C ALA A 243 -33.21 34.00 -121.53
N LYS A 244 -34.10 33.22 -120.91
CA LYS A 244 -35.43 32.92 -121.46
C LYS A 244 -36.33 34.14 -121.53
N ASP A 245 -36.33 34.99 -120.50
CA ASP A 245 -37.10 36.24 -120.51
C ASP A 245 -36.64 37.17 -121.65
N LEU A 246 -35.33 37.34 -121.85
CA LEU A 246 -34.77 38.11 -122.99
C LEU A 246 -35.16 37.49 -124.33
N GLN A 247 -35.11 36.16 -124.45
CA GLN A 247 -35.52 35.45 -125.66
C GLN A 247 -37.02 35.66 -125.95
N ILE A 248 -37.86 35.71 -124.93
CA ILE A 248 -39.29 36.03 -125.07
C ILE A 248 -39.47 37.48 -125.55
N GLU A 249 -38.76 38.45 -124.95
CA GLU A 249 -38.83 39.87 -125.34
C GLU A 249 -38.38 40.11 -126.79
N GLU A 250 -37.31 39.44 -127.23
CA GLU A 250 -36.85 39.47 -128.61
C GLU A 250 -37.91 38.91 -129.57
N LEU A 251 -38.48 37.74 -129.26
CA LEU A 251 -39.55 37.14 -130.06
C LEU A 251 -40.82 38.00 -130.10
N GLU A 252 -41.18 38.66 -128.99
CA GLU A 252 -42.31 39.60 -128.94
C GLU A 252 -42.06 40.82 -129.84
N THR A 253 -40.83 41.34 -129.84
CA THR A 253 -40.40 42.45 -130.70
C THR A 253 -40.42 42.04 -132.17
N GLU A 254 -39.90 40.86 -132.49
CA GLU A 254 -39.91 40.30 -133.84
C GLU A 254 -41.35 40.12 -134.33
N ASN A 255 -42.23 39.54 -133.50
CA ASN A 255 -43.64 39.37 -133.80
C ASN A 255 -44.36 40.72 -134.03
N LYS A 256 -44.03 41.75 -133.23
CA LYS A 256 -44.54 43.12 -133.44
C LYS A 256 -44.08 43.68 -134.78
N ASN A 257 -42.81 43.51 -135.15
CA ASN A 257 -42.28 43.92 -136.45
C ASN A 257 -42.99 43.19 -137.59
N TYR A 258 -43.18 41.86 -137.50
CA TYR A 258 -43.96 41.10 -138.48
C TYR A 258 -45.38 41.64 -138.61
N LYS A 259 -46.07 41.92 -137.50
CA LYS A 259 -47.40 42.56 -137.55
C LYS A 259 -47.36 43.91 -138.27
N THR A 260 -46.37 44.77 -137.99
CA THR A 260 -46.20 46.04 -138.68
C THR A 260 -45.91 45.86 -140.17
N TYR A 261 -45.06 44.92 -140.57
CA TYR A 261 -44.81 44.61 -141.98
C TYR A 261 -46.07 44.11 -142.69
N VAL A 262 -46.85 43.23 -142.06
CA VAL A 262 -48.11 42.71 -142.60
C VAL A 262 -49.14 43.83 -142.74
N TYR A 263 -49.30 44.70 -141.72
CA TYR A 263 -50.19 45.86 -141.82
C TYR A 263 -49.72 46.89 -142.84
N GLY A 264 -48.40 47.09 -142.98
CA GLY A 264 -47.81 47.94 -144.01
C GLY A 264 -48.07 47.42 -145.42
N LEU A 265 -47.86 46.12 -145.66
CA LEU A 265 -48.18 45.46 -146.92
C LEU A 265 -49.68 45.49 -147.21
N ALA A 266 -50.52 45.25 -146.20
CA ALA A 266 -51.97 45.38 -146.32
C ALA A 266 -52.37 46.82 -146.68
N GLY A 267 -51.74 47.83 -146.06
CA GLY A 267 -51.95 49.25 -146.37
C GLY A 267 -51.50 49.62 -147.79
N VAL A 268 -50.34 49.15 -148.24
CA VAL A 268 -49.85 49.34 -149.62
C VAL A 268 -50.77 48.64 -150.62
N ALA A 269 -51.23 47.42 -150.32
CA ALA A 269 -52.20 46.71 -151.15
C ALA A 269 -53.53 47.48 -151.24
N LEU A 270 -53.98 48.09 -150.14
CA LEU A 270 -55.18 48.92 -150.10
C LEU A 270 -55.02 50.23 -150.90
N ILE A 271 -53.84 50.86 -150.83
CA ILE A 271 -53.49 52.04 -151.63
C ILE A 271 -53.41 51.69 -153.13
N LEU A 272 -52.81 50.56 -153.48
CA LEU A 272 -52.79 50.05 -154.87
C LEU A 272 -54.21 49.72 -155.37
N LEU A 273 -55.09 49.24 -154.49
CA LEU A 273 -56.52 49.04 -154.79
C LEU A 273 -57.28 50.36 -154.98
N LEU A 274 -56.93 51.39 -154.22
CA LEU A 274 -57.55 52.73 -154.31
C LEU A 274 -57.03 53.59 -155.47
N LEU A 275 -55.78 53.39 -155.93
CA LEU A 275 -55.22 54.04 -157.13
C LEU A 275 -55.57 53.33 -158.45
N SER A 276 -56.21 52.15 -158.35
CA SER A 276 -56.69 51.35 -159.49
C SER A 276 -58.15 51.68 -159.88
N ASN A 277 -58.71 52.77 -159.37
CA ASN A 277 -60.02 53.34 -159.72
C ASN A 277 -59.92 54.85 -159.91
#